data_AF-A0AAD5CA35-F1
#
_entry.id   AF-A0AAD5CA35-F1
#
_cell.length_a   1.000
_cell.length_b   1.000
_cell.length_c   1.000
_cell.angle_alpha   90.00
_cell.angle_beta   90.00
_cell.angle_gamma   90.00
#
_symmetry.space_group_name_H-M   'P 1'
#
loop_
_entity.id
_entity.type
_entity.pdbx_description
1 polymer ?
#
loop_
_entity_poly.entity_id
_entity_poly.type
_entity_poly.pdbx_seq_one_letter_code
_entity_poly.pdbx_strand_id
1 'polypeptide(L)'
;MVLEAEKYKAEDEEHKKKVEAKNALENYAYNMRNTIKDEKIRSELPADDKKKVEDAVEEAIQWLDGNQLAGMEEFEDKMKELEGICNPIIARMYQGGAGGPDMGGGMDEDGPSSADSGSDGAGPKIEEVD
;
A
#
# COMPACT_ATOMS: atom_id res chain seq x y z
N MET A 1 -10.08 27.46 23.38
CA MET A 1 -9.77 26.16 24.00
C MET A 1 -10.43 24.97 23.28
N VAL A 2 -11.76 24.76 23.30
CA VAL A 2 -12.38 23.61 22.58
C VAL A 2 -12.29 23.75 21.06
N LEU A 3 -12.64 24.93 20.52
CA LEU A 3 -12.58 25.21 19.08
C LEU A 3 -11.16 25.15 18.49
N GLU A 4 -10.15 25.52 19.29
CA GLU A 4 -8.74 25.42 18.88
C GLU A 4 -8.31 23.95 18.84
N ALA A 5 -8.67 23.15 19.85
CA ALA A 5 -8.37 21.72 19.88
C ALA A 5 -9.00 20.95 18.71
N GLU A 6 -10.24 21.29 18.33
CA GLU A 6 -10.89 20.70 17.15
C GLU A 6 -10.22 21.11 15.83
N LYS A 7 -9.77 22.35 15.72
CA LYS A 7 -9.02 22.84 14.55
C LYS A 7 -7.69 22.09 14.39
N TYR A 8 -6.90 22.00 15.46
CA TYR A 8 -5.63 21.28 15.43
C TYR A 8 -5.81 19.80 15.08
N LYS A 9 -6.83 19.15 15.65
CA LYS A 9 -7.15 17.76 15.31
C LYS A 9 -7.48 17.58 13.83
N ALA A 10 -8.25 18.49 13.24
CA ALA A 10 -8.60 18.41 11.82
C ALA A 10 -7.37 18.62 10.92
N GLU A 11 -6.50 19.59 11.26
CA GLU A 11 -5.25 19.86 10.54
C GLU A 11 -4.30 18.64 10.63
N ASP A 12 -4.13 18.05 11.81
CA ASP A 12 -3.29 16.87 12.01
C ASP A 12 -3.80 15.66 11.21
N GLU A 13 -5.11 15.44 11.16
CA GLU A 13 -5.73 14.37 10.37
C GLU A 13 -5.55 14.59 8.85
N GLU A 14 -5.69 15.83 8.37
CA GLU A 14 -5.46 16.16 6.96
C GLU A 14 -4.00 15.92 6.57
N HIS A 15 -3.07 16.38 7.40
CA HIS A 15 -1.63 16.15 7.21
C HIS A 15 -1.29 14.66 7.20
N LYS A 16 -1.86 13.89 8.14
CA LYS A 16 -1.66 12.44 8.23
C LYS A 16 -2.12 11.75 6.95
N LYS A 17 -3.36 12.00 6.51
CA LYS A 17 -3.90 11.39 5.29
C LYS A 17 -3.11 11.74 4.04
N LYS A 18 -2.63 12.99 3.93
CA LYS A 18 -1.74 13.40 2.83
C LYS A 18 -0.43 12.60 2.83
N VAL A 19 0.18 12.39 4.00
CA VAL A 19 1.39 11.57 4.13
C VAL A 19 1.12 10.11 3.77
N GLU A 20 -0.01 9.56 4.21
CA GLU A 20 -0.43 8.19 3.87
C GLU A 20 -0.63 8.01 2.37
N ALA A 21 -1.33 8.94 1.70
CA ALA A 21 -1.56 8.91 0.24
C ALA A 21 -0.24 8.96 -0.53
N LYS A 22 0.69 9.85 -0.12
CA LYS A 22 2.03 9.92 -0.71
C LYS A 22 2.80 8.62 -0.54
N ASN A 23 2.84 8.09 0.68
CA ASN A 23 3.55 6.84 0.98
C ASN A 23 2.95 5.65 0.22
N ALA A 24 1.63 5.63 0.03
CA ALA A 24 0.96 4.59 -0.76
C ALA A 24 1.42 4.61 -2.22
N LEU A 25 1.43 5.80 -2.86
CA LEU A 25 1.92 5.96 -4.23
C LEU A 25 3.40 5.59 -4.35
N GLU A 26 4.23 6.05 -3.41
CA GLU A 26 5.66 5.77 -3.38
C GLU A 26 5.93 4.27 -3.28
N ASN A 27 5.31 3.60 -2.30
CA ASN A 27 5.45 2.17 -2.10
C ASN A 27 4.97 1.39 -3.32
N TYR A 28 3.82 1.73 -3.90
CA TYR A 28 3.30 1.04 -5.06
C TYR A 28 4.23 1.19 -6.26
N ALA A 29 4.70 2.41 -6.56
CA ALA A 29 5.59 2.67 -7.68
C ALA A 29 6.91 1.89 -7.54
N TYR A 30 7.54 1.91 -6.37
CA TYR A 30 8.79 1.16 -6.15
C TYR A 30 8.58 -0.36 -6.15
N ASN A 31 7.51 -0.86 -5.55
CA ASN A 31 7.17 -2.28 -5.61
C ASN A 31 6.96 -2.73 -7.06
N MET A 32 6.20 -1.96 -7.84
CA MET A 32 5.97 -2.26 -9.25
C MET A 32 7.26 -2.26 -10.06
N ARG A 33 8.11 -1.25 -9.84
CA ARG A 33 9.42 -1.15 -10.50
C ARG A 33 10.25 -2.41 -10.26
N ASN A 34 10.23 -2.92 -9.04
CA ASN A 34 10.97 -4.13 -8.68
C ASN A 34 10.32 -5.38 -9.30
N THR A 35 8.99 -5.48 -9.29
CA THR A 35 8.24 -6.58 -9.92
C THR A 35 8.55 -6.72 -11.39
N ILE A 36 8.53 -5.64 -12.18
CA ILE A 36 8.77 -5.77 -13.62
C ILE A 36 10.23 -6.04 -13.95
N LYS A 37 11.14 -5.64 -13.05
CA LYS A 37 12.59 -5.86 -13.18
C LYS A 37 13.01 -7.27 -12.78
N ASP A 38 12.14 -7.99 -12.08
CA ASP A 38 12.33 -9.40 -11.80
C ASP A 38 12.34 -10.18 -13.12
N GLU A 39 13.40 -10.95 -13.36
CA GLU A 39 13.63 -11.62 -14.64
C GLU A 39 12.53 -12.64 -14.96
N LYS A 40 11.96 -13.30 -13.95
CA LYS A 40 10.87 -14.27 -14.13
C LYS A 40 9.61 -13.55 -14.61
N ILE A 41 9.29 -12.39 -14.06
CA ILE A 41 8.13 -11.61 -14.49
C ILE A 41 8.38 -11.01 -15.88
N ARG A 42 9.60 -10.54 -16.11
CA ARG A 42 10.03 -9.93 -17.36
C ARG A 42 9.91 -10.86 -18.56
N SER A 43 10.14 -12.16 -18.38
CA SER A 43 10.02 -13.16 -19.45
C SER A 43 8.56 -13.52 -19.79
N GLU A 44 7.63 -13.32 -18.85
CA GLU A 44 6.21 -13.65 -19.02
C GLU A 44 5.40 -12.49 -19.61
N LEU A 45 5.93 -11.26 -19.57
CA LEU A 45 5.25 -10.07 -20.07
C LEU A 45 5.65 -9.74 -21.53
N PRO A 46 4.68 -9.39 -22.39
CA PRO A 46 4.97 -8.81 -23.70
C PRO A 46 5.85 -7.57 -23.58
N ALA A 47 6.74 -7.36 -24.55
CA ALA A 47 7.69 -6.24 -24.53
C ALA A 47 6.97 -4.87 -24.47
N ASP A 48 5.84 -4.73 -25.15
CA ASP A 48 5.02 -3.52 -25.13
C ASP A 48 4.40 -3.25 -23.76
N ASP A 49 3.87 -4.30 -23.11
CA ASP A 49 3.29 -4.19 -21.77
C ASP A 49 4.37 -3.87 -20.74
N LYS A 50 5.54 -4.52 -20.83
CA LYS A 50 6.68 -4.23 -19.95
C LYS A 50 7.08 -2.76 -20.07
N LYS A 51 7.28 -2.27 -21.30
CA LYS A 51 7.68 -0.88 -21.53
C LYS A 51 6.63 0.09 -20.99
N LYS A 52 5.34 -0.21 -21.19
CA LYS A 52 4.25 0.62 -20.68
C LYS A 52 4.27 0.76 -19.16
N VAL A 53 4.53 -0.34 -18.43
CA VAL A 53 4.65 -0.29 -16.96
C VAL A 53 5.95 0.40 -16.54
N GLU A 54 7.07 0.11 -17.21
CA GLU A 54 8.36 0.79 -16.97
C GLU A 54 8.20 2.31 -17.06
N ASP A 55 7.66 2.80 -18.18
CA ASP A 55 7.47 4.21 -18.44
C ASP A 55 6.52 4.85 -17.41
N ALA A 56 5.38 4.21 -17.11
CA ALA A 56 4.40 4.73 -16.14
C ALA A 56 4.93 4.80 -14.71
N VAL A 57 5.68 3.78 -14.28
CA VAL A 57 6.30 3.74 -12.95
C VAL A 57 7.40 4.78 -12.83
N GLU A 58 8.25 4.92 -13.85
CA GLU A 58 9.31 5.94 -13.85
C GLU A 58 8.72 7.36 -13.86
N GLU A 59 7.64 7.59 -14.62
CA GLU A 59 6.93 8.87 -14.61
C GLU A 59 6.32 9.16 -13.23
N ALA A 60 5.69 8.18 -12.57
CA ALA A 60 5.13 8.35 -11.24
C ALA A 60 6.21 8.67 -10.18
N ILE A 61 7.38 8.03 -10.25
CA ILE A 61 8.52 8.32 -9.36
C ILE A 61 9.05 9.73 -9.61
N GLN A 62 9.26 10.12 -10.88
CA GLN A 62 9.71 11.48 -11.21
C GLN A 62 8.70 12.54 -10.78
N TRP A 63 7.41 12.25 -10.95
CA TRP A 63 6.35 13.12 -10.48
C TRP A 63 6.38 13.25 -8.96
N LEU A 64 6.52 12.14 -8.21
CA LEU A 64 6.67 12.17 -6.75
C LEU A 64 7.85 13.05 -6.32
N ASP A 65 9.02 12.87 -6.92
CA ASP A 65 10.23 13.64 -6.60
C ASP A 65 10.04 15.15 -6.81
N GLY A 66 9.29 15.55 -7.85
CA GLY A 66 8.96 16.94 -8.14
C GLY A 66 7.79 17.52 -7.33
N ASN A 67 6.92 16.66 -6.79
CA ASN A 67 5.63 17.04 -6.20
C ASN A 67 5.50 16.61 -4.73
N GLN A 68 6.60 16.64 -3.98
CA GLN A 68 6.66 16.22 -2.56
C GLN A 68 5.67 16.92 -1.63
N LEU A 69 5.14 18.09 -2.02
CA LEU A 69 4.20 18.92 -1.28
C LEU A 69 2.78 18.95 -1.88
N ALA A 70 2.48 18.11 -2.88
CA ALA A 70 1.15 18.03 -3.51
C ALA A 70 0.03 17.71 -2.50
N GLY A 71 -1.22 18.01 -2.88
CA GLY A 71 -2.40 17.68 -2.09
C GLY A 71 -2.66 16.18 -2.02
N MET A 72 -3.48 15.75 -1.06
CA MET A 72 -3.92 14.35 -0.94
C MET A 72 -4.57 13.86 -2.24
N GLU A 73 -5.50 14.64 -2.79
CA GLU A 73 -6.22 14.30 -4.02
C GLU A 73 -5.27 14.10 -5.21
N GLU A 74 -4.19 14.90 -5.31
CA GLU A 74 -3.20 14.75 -6.37
C GLU A 74 -2.40 13.44 -6.24
N PHE A 75 -2.02 13.05 -5.02
CA PHE A 75 -1.38 11.76 -4.77
C PHE A 75 -2.32 10.59 -5.10
N GLU A 76 -3.59 10.69 -4.70
CA GLU A 76 -4.60 9.66 -4.99
C GLU A 76 -4.88 9.54 -6.49
N ASP A 77 -4.96 10.64 -7.22
CA ASP A 77 -5.21 10.62 -8.65
C ASP A 77 -4.02 10.07 -9.42
N LYS A 78 -2.78 10.42 -9.03
CA LYS A 78 -1.58 9.81 -9.62
C LYS A 78 -1.48 8.31 -9.30
N MET A 79 -1.93 7.88 -8.12
CA MET A 79 -2.06 6.47 -7.77
C MET A 79 -3.05 5.75 -8.68
N LYS A 80 -4.26 6.28 -8.86
CA LYS A 80 -5.27 5.70 -9.76
C LYS A 80 -4.79 5.60 -11.21
N GLU A 81 -4.06 6.62 -11.68
CA GLU A 81 -3.46 6.60 -13.02
C GLU A 81 -2.48 5.43 -13.17
N LEU A 82 -1.57 5.29 -12.20
CA LEU A 82 -0.56 4.23 -12.18
C LEU A 82 -1.21 2.82 -12.08
N GLU A 83 -2.16 2.65 -11.17
CA GLU A 83 -2.94 1.42 -10.99
C GLU A 83 -3.73 1.06 -12.25
N GLY A 84 -4.33 2.04 -12.93
CA GLY A 84 -5.09 1.85 -14.17
C GLY A 84 -4.24 1.27 -15.31
N ILE A 85 -2.92 1.50 -15.27
CA ILE A 85 -1.97 0.94 -16.23
C ILE A 85 -1.46 -0.43 -15.75
N CYS A 86 -1.11 -0.54 -14.46
CA CYS A 86 -0.45 -1.73 -13.92
C CYS A 86 -1.42 -2.89 -13.68
N ASN A 87 -2.59 -2.65 -13.08
CA ASN A 87 -3.53 -3.69 -12.68
C ASN A 87 -3.98 -4.59 -13.84
N PRO A 88 -4.31 -4.09 -15.05
CA PRO A 88 -4.68 -4.94 -16.18
C PRO A 88 -3.54 -5.84 -16.68
N ILE A 89 -2.29 -5.43 -16.51
CA ILE A 89 -1.10 -6.18 -16.95
C ILE A 89 -0.79 -7.27 -15.93
N ILE A 90 -0.84 -6.93 -14.64
CA ILE A 90 -0.68 -7.87 -13.53
C ILE A 90 -1.78 -8.94 -13.56
N ALA A 91 -3.04 -8.55 -13.75
CA ALA A 91 -4.15 -9.51 -13.82
C ALA A 91 -3.95 -10.54 -14.95
N ARG A 92 -3.45 -10.10 -16.12
CA ARG A 92 -3.12 -11.01 -17.23
C ARG A 92 -1.97 -11.95 -16.88
N MET A 93 -0.97 -11.48 -16.14
CA MET A 93 0.14 -12.31 -15.66
C MET A 93 -0.35 -13.41 -14.72
N TYR A 94 -1.27 -13.12 -13.79
CA TYR A 94 -1.86 -14.12 -12.89
C TYR A 94 -2.79 -15.12 -13.62
N GLN A 95 -3.49 -14.70 -14.68
CA GLN A 95 -4.36 -15.58 -15.48
C GLN A 95 -3.60 -16.47 -16.50
N GLY A 96 -2.43 -16.05 -16.96
CA GLY A 96 -1.66 -16.70 -18.02
C GLY A 96 -0.96 -18.02 -17.64
N GLY A 97 -0.89 -18.35 -16.34
CA GLY A 97 -0.40 -19.63 -15.86
C GLY A 97 1.02 -19.58 -15.30
N ALA A 98 1.15 -19.16 -14.04
CA ALA A 98 2.13 -19.65 -13.09
C ALA A 98 1.75 -19.06 -11.72
N GLY A 99 1.82 -19.85 -10.65
CA GLY A 99 1.64 -19.35 -9.28
C GLY A 99 2.39 -18.04 -9.11
N GLY A 100 1.62 -16.96 -8.92
CA GLY A 100 2.17 -15.62 -8.99
C GLY A 100 3.14 -15.37 -7.85
N PRO A 101 4.02 -14.37 -7.99
CA PRO A 101 4.81 -13.91 -6.86
C PRO A 101 3.84 -13.52 -5.74
N ASP A 102 4.15 -14.01 -4.54
CA ASP A 102 3.53 -13.66 -3.28
C ASP A 102 3.73 -12.16 -3.04
N MET A 103 2.89 -11.35 -3.69
CA MET A 103 2.70 -9.93 -3.42
C MET A 103 1.40 -9.77 -2.62
N GLY A 104 1.23 -10.65 -1.63
CA GLY A 104 0.15 -10.62 -0.65
C GLY A 104 0.67 -10.16 0.70
N GLY A 105 1.20 -8.93 0.76
CA GLY A 105 1.39 -8.27 2.05
C GLY A 105 0.03 -7.90 2.64
N GLY A 106 -0.46 -8.72 3.57
CA GLY A 106 -1.60 -8.37 4.43
C GLY A 106 -2.77 -9.34 4.36
N MET A 107 -2.64 -10.52 4.98
CA MET A 107 -3.79 -11.32 5.40
C MET A 107 -3.43 -12.13 6.66
N ASP A 108 -3.31 -11.44 7.79
CA ASP A 108 -3.48 -12.03 9.12
C ASP A 108 -4.75 -11.41 9.73
N GLU A 109 -5.87 -11.65 9.08
CA GLU A 109 -7.20 -11.38 9.64
C GLU A 109 -8.03 -12.66 9.52
N ASP A 110 -7.68 -13.66 10.33
CA ASP A 110 -8.46 -14.87 10.54
C ASP A 110 -8.88 -14.95 12.02
N GLY A 111 -10.05 -14.40 12.29
CA GLY A 111 -10.93 -14.98 13.30
C GLY A 111 -12.16 -15.55 12.59
N PRO A 112 -12.94 -16.47 13.19
CA PRO A 112 -12.83 -17.06 14.53
C PRO A 112 -12.79 -18.60 14.51
N SER A 113 -12.13 -19.23 15.49
CA SER A 113 -12.43 -20.61 15.85
C SER A 113 -12.71 -20.71 17.35
N SER A 114 -13.97 -21.00 17.64
CA SER A 114 -14.46 -21.38 18.98
C SER A 114 -14.07 -22.82 19.31
N ALA A 115 -14.02 -23.09 20.62
CA ALA A 115 -13.90 -24.38 21.31
C ALA A 115 -12.48 -24.97 21.36
N ASP A 116 -11.96 -25.47 22.48
CA ASP A 116 -12.44 -25.69 23.84
C ASP A 116 -11.24 -26.21 24.66
N SER A 117 -11.35 -26.15 25.99
CA SER A 117 -10.55 -26.87 27.00
C SER A 117 -9.16 -26.33 27.40
N GLY A 118 -9.15 -25.61 28.52
CA GLY A 118 -8.64 -26.24 29.74
C GLY A 118 -7.31 -25.75 30.34
N SER A 119 -7.44 -25.18 31.54
CA SER A 119 -6.51 -25.21 32.69
C SER A 119 -5.46 -24.11 32.88
N ASP A 120 -5.61 -23.48 34.05
CA ASP A 120 -4.59 -23.10 35.03
C ASP A 120 -3.66 -21.90 34.77
N GLY A 121 -3.78 -20.91 35.67
CA GLY A 121 -2.62 -20.10 36.08
C GLY A 121 -2.95 -18.66 36.45
N ALA A 122 -2.94 -18.37 37.76
CA ALA A 122 -3.04 -17.07 38.43
C ALA A 122 -2.19 -15.93 37.81
N GLY A 123 -2.49 -14.62 37.93
CA GLY A 123 -3.51 -13.86 38.68
C GLY A 123 -3.21 -12.34 38.51
N PRO A 124 -4.10 -11.40 38.91
CA PRO A 124 -3.86 -9.96 38.74
C PRO A 124 -3.64 -9.23 40.06
N LYS A 125 -2.66 -8.32 40.11
CA LYS A 125 -2.68 -7.11 40.97
C LYS A 125 -1.87 -5.99 40.30
N ILE A 126 -2.58 -4.98 39.79
CA ILE A 126 -2.00 -3.66 39.51
C ILE A 126 -2.33 -2.78 40.73
N GLU A 127 -1.29 -2.20 41.35
CA GLU A 127 -1.43 -1.20 42.41
C GLU A 127 -1.86 0.13 41.81
N GLU A 128 -2.95 0.68 42.34
CA GLU A 128 -3.32 2.08 42.18
C GLU A 128 -2.35 2.91 43.03
N VAL A 129 -1.65 3.85 42.39
CA VAL A 129 -0.82 4.86 43.07
C VAL A 129 -1.64 6.13 43.19
N ASP A 130 -1.93 6.51 44.44
CA ASP A 130 -2.40 7.84 44.85
C ASP A 130 -1.22 8.81 44.91
#